data_AF-A0A392NAF9-F1
#
_entry.id   AF-A0A392NAF9-F1
#
_cell.length_a   1.000
_cell.length_b   1.000
_cell.length_c   1.000
_cell.angle_alpha   90.00
_cell.angle_beta   90.00
_cell.angle_gamma   90.00
#
_symmetry.space_group_name_H-M   'P 1'
#
loop_
_entity.id
_entity.type
_entity.pdbx_description
1 polymer ?
#
loop_
_entity_poly.entity_id
_entity_poly.type
_entity_poly.pdbx_seq_one_letter_code
_entity_poly.pdbx_strand_id
1 'polypeptide(L)'
;YEKELMALVLSIQHWRHYLLGRQFVVYTDHKSLKHFLKQRVTSPDQQCWLAKLLGYQFEVKYKAGLDNKAADALSRCHGELNVMVSSPKWLEGHKLLMEVSQDTNIQRMMTELIEKLESKPGFYVQQREKHSATTPGGLLQPLPIPNAVWEDLSIDFITGLPKSKGYEAVLVVVDRLSKYSHFILLKHPYNAKTIAELFVKEIVRLHGIPSSIISDRDPIFMSHFWMELFKLQGTNLKMSSAYHPETDGQTEMINMCLEGYLRCFASEQPKSWSHWLPWAEY
;
A
#
# COMPACT_ATOMS: atom_id res chain seq x y z
N TYR A 1 10.26 19.69 -12.37
CA TYR A 1 10.09 19.54 -10.91
C TYR A 1 9.34 18.27 -10.56
N GLU A 2 8.06 18.12 -10.93
CA GLU A 2 7.24 16.95 -10.56
C GLU A 2 7.74 15.64 -11.18
N LYS A 3 8.14 15.63 -12.46
CA LYS A 3 8.70 14.44 -13.11
C LYS A 3 9.99 13.95 -12.44
N GLU A 4 10.85 14.88 -12.03
CA GLU A 4 12.11 14.58 -11.35
C GLU A 4 11.88 14.04 -9.93
N LEU A 5 10.89 14.60 -9.22
CA LEU A 5 10.46 14.09 -7.93
C LEU A 5 9.87 12.68 -8.06
N MET A 6 9.01 12.45 -9.06
CA MET A 6 8.45 11.14 -9.34
C MET A 6 9.56 10.14 -9.68
N ALA A 7 10.55 10.52 -10.48
CA ALA A 7 11.70 9.68 -10.79
C ALA A 7 12.49 9.28 -9.54
N LEU A 8 12.70 10.24 -8.61
CA LEU A 8 13.33 9.96 -7.33
C LEU A 8 12.52 8.96 -6.49
N VAL A 9 11.20 9.17 -6.39
CA VAL A 9 10.29 8.30 -5.63
C VAL A 9 10.29 6.89 -6.21
N LEU A 10 10.10 6.76 -7.53
CA LEU A 10 10.09 5.48 -8.22
C LEU A 10 11.44 4.76 -8.10
N SER A 11 12.56 5.48 -8.16
CA SER A 11 13.89 4.89 -7.99
C SER A 11 14.07 4.32 -6.58
N ILE A 12 13.65 5.04 -5.54
CA ILE A 12 13.73 4.57 -4.15
C ILE A 12 12.79 3.38 -3.94
N GLN A 13 11.58 3.40 -4.51
CA GLN A 13 10.65 2.28 -4.42
C GLN A 13 11.17 1.04 -5.16
N HIS A 14 11.74 1.21 -6.35
CA HIS A 14 12.28 0.09 -7.15
C HIS A 14 13.40 -0.64 -6.41
N TRP A 15 14.31 0.12 -5.78
CA TRP A 15 15.42 -0.44 -4.99
C TRP A 15 15.09 -0.58 -3.50
N ARG A 16 13.80 -0.57 -3.12
CA ARG A 16 13.33 -0.61 -1.72
C ARG A 16 14.02 -1.68 -0.90
N HIS A 17 14.14 -2.88 -1.45
CA HIS A 17 14.73 -4.04 -0.77
C HIS A 17 16.21 -3.86 -0.39
N TYR A 18 16.97 -2.97 -1.06
CA TYR A 18 18.34 -2.63 -0.68
C TYR A 18 18.45 -1.38 0.20
N LEU A 19 17.47 -0.48 0.10
CA LEU A 19 17.53 0.86 0.70
C LEU A 19 16.79 0.96 2.04
N LEU A 20 15.84 0.07 2.30
CA LEU A 20 15.04 0.09 3.52
C LEU A 20 15.91 -0.24 4.76
N GLY A 21 15.81 0.57 5.81
CA GLY A 21 16.56 0.39 7.05
C GLY A 21 18.04 0.83 6.99
N ARG A 22 18.51 1.39 5.86
CA ARG A 22 19.87 1.89 5.70
C ARG A 22 19.87 3.40 5.41
N GLN A 23 20.92 4.08 5.84
CA GLN A 23 21.20 5.45 5.38
C GLN A 23 21.83 5.41 4.00
N PHE A 24 21.28 6.17 3.06
CA PHE A 24 21.82 6.28 1.71
C PHE A 24 21.77 7.70 1.18
N VAL A 25 22.50 7.95 0.10
CA VAL A 25 22.59 9.27 -0.54
C VAL A 25 22.05 9.15 -1.96
N VAL A 26 21.09 10.02 -2.29
CA VAL A 26 20.54 10.16 -3.65
C VAL A 26 21.24 11.29 -4.35
N TYR A 27 21.92 11.00 -5.46
CA TYR A 27 22.53 12.01 -6.31
C TYR A 27 21.58 12.38 -7.45
N THR A 28 21.28 13.67 -7.60
CA THR A 28 20.43 14.21 -8.66
C THR A 28 21.07 15.43 -9.31
N ASP A 29 20.88 15.58 -10.61
CA ASP A 29 21.24 16.77 -11.39
C ASP A 29 20.17 17.86 -11.36
N HIS A 30 19.12 17.69 -10.56
CA HIS A 30 18.07 18.66 -10.37
C HIS A 30 18.21 19.40 -9.03
N LYS A 31 18.81 20.59 -9.07
CA LYS A 31 19.23 21.38 -7.89
C LYS A 31 18.12 21.68 -6.88
N SER A 32 16.88 21.81 -7.32
CA SER A 32 15.73 22.12 -6.44
C SER A 32 15.35 20.95 -5.52
N LEU A 33 15.65 19.70 -5.90
CA LEU A 33 15.35 18.52 -5.07
C LEU A 33 16.22 18.44 -3.80
N LYS A 34 17.37 19.11 -3.77
CA LYS A 34 18.24 19.17 -2.58
C LYS A 34 17.52 19.72 -1.34
N HIS A 35 16.58 20.63 -1.56
CA HIS A 35 15.84 21.29 -0.49
C HIS A 35 14.38 20.80 -0.40
N PHE A 36 14.01 19.78 -1.18
CA PHE A 36 12.63 19.35 -1.30
C PHE A 36 12.01 18.89 0.03
N LEU A 37 12.74 18.09 0.82
CA LEU A 37 12.28 17.68 2.15
C LEU A 37 12.11 18.85 3.13
N LYS A 38 12.69 20.02 2.84
CA LYS A 38 12.58 21.24 3.65
C LYS A 38 11.51 22.20 3.13
N GLN A 39 10.95 21.95 1.94
CA GLN A 39 9.95 22.82 1.31
C GLN A 39 8.54 22.42 1.76
N ARG A 40 7.66 23.42 1.89
CA ARG A 40 6.26 23.22 2.26
C ARG A 40 5.51 22.68 1.04
N VAL A 41 5.02 21.45 1.11
CA VAL A 41 4.36 20.79 -0.02
C VAL A 41 2.88 21.12 -0.06
N THR A 42 2.47 21.80 -1.13
CA THR A 42 1.12 22.33 -1.32
C THR A 42 0.24 21.49 -2.26
N SER A 43 0.84 20.66 -3.12
CA SER A 43 0.10 19.85 -4.10
C SER A 43 -0.27 18.47 -3.54
N PRO A 44 -1.52 17.99 -3.71
CA PRO A 44 -1.96 16.65 -3.28
C PRO A 44 -1.08 15.51 -3.83
N ASP A 45 -0.68 15.59 -5.09
CA ASP A 45 0.14 14.54 -5.74
C ASP A 45 1.53 14.44 -5.12
N GLN A 46 2.11 15.59 -4.78
CA GLN A 46 3.42 15.66 -4.13
C GLN A 46 3.36 15.15 -2.68
N GLN A 47 2.23 15.35 -1.99
CA GLN A 47 2.00 14.79 -0.65
C GLN A 47 1.89 13.26 -0.71
N CYS A 48 1.18 12.72 -1.70
CA CYS A 48 1.10 11.27 -1.92
C CYS A 48 2.49 10.67 -2.18
N TRP A 49 3.31 11.31 -3.01
CA TRP A 49 4.67 10.84 -3.28
C TRP A 49 5.61 10.97 -2.08
N LEU A 50 5.46 12.02 -1.27
CA LEU A 50 6.19 12.13 -0.02
C LEU A 50 5.83 11.03 0.97
N ALA A 51 4.55 10.67 1.06
CA ALA A 51 4.11 9.59 1.93
C ALA A 51 4.83 8.27 1.59
N LYS A 52 5.10 8.02 0.30
CA LYS A 52 5.86 6.85 -0.17
C LYS A 52 7.34 6.86 0.22
N LEU A 53 7.89 8.03 0.57
CA LEU A 53 9.26 8.21 1.01
C LEU A 53 9.39 8.21 2.55
N LEU A 54 8.27 8.19 3.28
CA LEU A 54 8.28 8.08 4.73
C LEU A 54 8.86 6.71 5.15
N GLY A 55 9.79 6.74 6.11
CA GLY A 55 10.48 5.54 6.61
C GLY A 55 11.85 5.27 5.98
N TYR A 56 12.22 5.96 4.90
CA TYR A 56 13.58 5.91 4.36
C TYR A 56 14.45 7.00 4.98
N GLN A 57 15.70 6.65 5.31
CA GLN A 57 16.69 7.62 5.78
C GLN A 57 17.65 7.94 4.63
N PHE A 58 17.47 9.10 4.00
CA PHE A 58 18.32 9.48 2.88
C PHE A 58 18.61 10.97 2.81
N GLU A 59 19.73 11.31 2.18
CA GLU A 59 20.10 12.69 1.86
C GLU A 59 20.11 12.89 0.35
N VAL A 60 19.52 13.98 -0.14
CA VAL A 60 19.58 14.35 -1.56
C VAL A 60 20.75 15.30 -1.80
N LYS A 61 21.74 14.87 -2.57
CA LYS A 61 22.88 15.70 -2.98
C LYS A 61 22.79 16.06 -4.45
N TYR A 62 22.99 17.36 -4.73
CA TYR A 62 23.07 17.83 -6.09
C TYR A 62 24.43 17.46 -6.70
N LYS A 63 24.41 16.88 -7.91
CA LYS A 63 25.58 16.61 -8.74
C LYS A 63 25.30 17.11 -10.15
N ALA A 64 26.12 18.03 -10.68
CA ALA A 64 25.90 18.60 -12.00
C ALA A 64 25.84 17.51 -13.08
N GLY A 65 24.96 17.66 -14.09
CA GLY A 65 24.76 16.65 -15.13
C GLY A 65 26.04 16.25 -15.87
N LEU A 66 26.98 17.21 -16.05
CA LEU A 66 28.30 16.95 -16.64
C LEU A 66 29.13 15.92 -15.85
N ASP A 67 28.92 15.83 -14.54
CA ASP A 67 29.58 14.89 -13.63
C ASP A 67 28.72 13.66 -13.32
N ASN A 68 27.46 13.64 -13.77
CA ASN A 68 26.49 12.56 -13.56
C ASN A 68 26.32 11.66 -14.80
N LYS A 69 27.41 11.48 -15.57
CA LYS A 69 27.41 10.77 -16.86
C LYS A 69 26.84 9.36 -16.81
N ALA A 70 27.00 8.64 -15.70
CA ALA A 70 26.47 7.28 -15.54
C ALA A 70 24.94 7.25 -15.47
N ALA A 71 24.33 8.14 -14.66
CA ALA A 71 22.88 8.24 -14.57
C ALA A 71 22.27 8.78 -15.88
N ASP A 72 22.94 9.76 -16.51
CA ASP A 72 22.53 10.31 -17.81
C ASP A 72 22.56 9.25 -18.91
N ALA A 73 23.61 8.41 -18.95
CA ALA A 73 23.70 7.29 -19.89
C ALA A 73 22.60 6.23 -19.68
N LEU A 74 22.30 5.88 -18.42
CA LEU A 74 21.24 4.92 -18.09
C LEU A 74 19.84 5.46 -18.39
N SER A 75 19.59 6.75 -18.13
CA SER A 75 18.32 7.40 -18.46
C SER A 75 18.09 7.54 -19.97
N ARG A 76 19.16 7.57 -20.78
CA ARG A 76 19.12 7.68 -22.24
C ARG A 76 19.19 6.34 -22.96
N CYS A 77 19.35 5.22 -22.24
CA CYS A 77 19.25 3.89 -22.80
C CYS A 77 17.79 3.57 -23.14
N HIS A 78 17.32 4.09 -24.28
CA HIS A 78 16.16 3.57 -25.00
C HIS A 78 16.56 2.31 -25.76
N GLY A 79 17.12 1.32 -25.05
CA GLY A 79 17.12 -0.02 -25.58
C GLY A 79 15.67 -0.47 -25.62
N GLU A 80 15.18 -0.91 -26.77
CA GLU A 80 13.97 -1.72 -26.87
C GLU A 80 14.19 -3.02 -26.08
N LEU A 81 14.16 -2.94 -24.74
CA LEU A 81 13.70 -4.07 -23.98
C LEU A 81 12.22 -4.16 -24.32
N ASN A 82 11.91 -4.99 -25.32
CA ASN A 82 10.61 -5.62 -25.45
C ASN A 82 10.36 -6.46 -24.20
N VAL A 83 10.18 -5.82 -23.04
CA VAL A 83 9.41 -6.45 -21.98
C VAL A 83 8.02 -6.51 -22.58
N MET A 84 7.58 -7.73 -22.93
CA MET A 84 6.20 -8.01 -23.30
C MET A 84 5.30 -7.70 -22.09
N VAL A 85 5.07 -6.42 -21.81
CA VAL A 85 4.04 -5.97 -20.87
C VAL A 85 2.91 -5.43 -21.72
N SER A 86 1.86 -6.22 -21.85
CA SER A 86 0.59 -5.75 -22.39
C SER A 86 -0.11 -4.93 -21.31
N SER A 87 0.05 -3.61 -21.34
CA SER A 87 -0.82 -2.70 -20.61
C SER A 87 -2.01 -2.33 -21.49
N PRO A 88 -3.28 -2.39 -21.01
CA PRO A 88 -4.40 -1.90 -21.78
C PRO A 88 -4.24 -0.39 -22.00
N LYS A 89 -4.05 0.03 -23.25
CA LYS A 89 -4.13 1.45 -23.62
C LYS A 89 -5.58 1.77 -23.92
N TRP A 90 -6.17 2.61 -23.09
CA TRP A 90 -7.51 3.16 -23.33
C TRP A 90 -7.42 4.21 -24.43
N LEU A 91 -7.40 3.75 -25.68
CA LEU A 91 -7.18 4.57 -26.88
C LEU A 91 -8.23 5.67 -27.05
N GLU A 92 -9.45 5.46 -26.56
CA GLU A 92 -10.57 6.42 -26.66
C GLU A 92 -10.70 7.33 -25.43
N GLY A 93 -10.00 7.03 -24.33
CA GLY A 93 -10.08 7.79 -23.08
C GLY A 93 -9.65 9.25 -23.24
N HIS A 94 -8.58 9.48 -24.01
CA HIS A 94 -8.13 10.84 -24.30
C HIS A 94 -9.15 11.64 -25.10
N LYS A 95 -9.89 10.99 -26.01
CA LYS A 95 -10.91 11.65 -26.82
C LYS A 95 -12.12 12.05 -25.96
N LEU A 96 -12.57 11.15 -25.08
CA LEU A 96 -13.63 11.44 -24.11
C LEU A 96 -13.24 12.54 -23.13
N LEU A 97 -12.02 12.53 -22.59
CA LEU A 97 -11.53 13.59 -21.70
C LEU A 97 -11.44 14.95 -22.41
N MET A 98 -11.04 14.97 -23.69
CA MET A 98 -11.05 16.18 -24.49
C MET A 98 -12.47 16.67 -24.77
N GLU A 99 -13.39 15.79 -25.16
CA GLU A 99 -14.80 16.14 -25.40
C GLU A 99 -15.47 16.68 -24.13
N VAL A 100 -15.24 16.07 -22.96
CA VAL A 100 -15.73 16.55 -21.66
C VAL A 100 -15.12 17.90 -21.26
N SER A 101 -13.85 18.15 -21.62
CA SER A 101 -13.21 19.44 -21.36
C SER A 101 -13.74 20.58 -22.26
N GLN A 102 -14.22 20.23 -23.46
CA GLN A 102 -14.74 21.19 -24.43
C GLN A 102 -16.26 21.41 -24.31
N ASP A 103 -16.97 20.51 -23.62
CA ASP A 103 -18.40 20.64 -23.38
C ASP A 103 -18.70 21.74 -22.35
N THR A 104 -19.23 22.85 -22.86
CA THR A 104 -19.58 24.04 -22.07
C THR A 104 -20.71 23.79 -21.07
N ASN A 105 -21.59 22.82 -21.32
CA ASN A 105 -22.63 22.44 -20.37
C ASN A 105 -22.06 21.66 -19.18
N ILE A 106 -21.13 20.72 -19.44
CA ILE A 106 -20.50 19.94 -18.37
C ILE A 106 -19.60 20.84 -17.52
N GLN A 107 -18.79 21.69 -18.14
CA GLN A 107 -17.93 22.64 -17.41
C GLN A 107 -18.75 23.62 -16.56
N ARG A 108 -19.85 24.16 -17.11
CA ARG A 108 -20.77 25.02 -16.35
C ARG A 108 -21.44 24.29 -15.19
N MET A 109 -21.86 23.05 -15.41
CA MET A 109 -22.47 22.22 -14.35
C MET A 109 -21.47 21.90 -13.23
N MET A 110 -20.20 21.64 -13.57
CA MET A 110 -19.13 21.45 -12.58
C MET A 110 -18.87 22.73 -11.78
N THR A 111 -18.77 23.89 -12.43
CA THR A 111 -18.59 25.17 -11.73
C THR A 111 -19.76 25.50 -10.80
N GLU A 112 -21.00 25.33 -11.26
CA GLU A 112 -22.23 25.55 -10.46
C GLU A 112 -22.31 24.64 -9.22
N LEU A 113 -21.85 23.40 -9.35
CA LEU A 113 -21.83 22.42 -8.26
C LEU A 113 -20.67 22.65 -7.26
N ILE A 114 -19.54 23.20 -7.73
CA ILE A 114 -18.39 23.58 -6.87
C ILE A 114 -18.70 24.84 -6.06
N GLU A 115 -19.35 25.84 -6.66
CA GLU A 115 -19.71 27.09 -5.97
C GLU A 115 -20.89 26.90 -5.01
N LYS A 116 -21.84 26.01 -5.31
CA LYS A 116 -23.03 25.80 -4.47
C LYS A 116 -23.50 24.34 -4.52
N LEU A 117 -23.12 23.59 -3.48
CA LEU A 117 -23.33 22.14 -3.33
C LEU A 117 -24.79 21.65 -3.43
N GLU A 118 -25.78 22.53 -3.24
CA GLU A 118 -27.21 22.20 -3.30
C GLU A 118 -27.93 22.81 -4.51
N SER A 119 -27.20 23.36 -5.49
CA SER A 119 -27.81 24.11 -6.61
C SER A 119 -28.64 23.24 -7.58
N LYS A 120 -28.40 21.92 -7.62
CA LYS A 120 -29.14 21.00 -8.49
C LYS A 120 -29.63 19.76 -7.73
N PRO A 121 -30.94 19.60 -7.52
CA PRO A 121 -31.49 18.36 -6.97
C PRO A 121 -31.22 17.20 -7.93
N GLY A 122 -30.62 16.13 -7.43
CA GLY A 122 -30.23 14.94 -8.20
C GLY A 122 -28.75 14.85 -8.58
N PHE A 123 -27.97 15.92 -8.39
CA PHE A 123 -26.52 15.93 -8.59
C PHE A 123 -25.82 16.29 -7.28
N TYR A 124 -24.79 15.53 -6.90
CA TYR A 124 -23.98 15.77 -5.71
C TYR A 124 -22.50 15.72 -6.06
N VAL A 125 -21.70 16.64 -5.50
CA VAL A 125 -20.24 16.58 -5.60
C VAL A 125 -19.75 15.60 -4.54
N GLN A 126 -19.49 14.36 -4.94
CA GLN A 126 -18.82 13.41 -4.05
C GLN A 126 -17.31 13.65 -4.14
N GLN A 127 -16.76 14.36 -3.15
CA GLN A 127 -15.32 14.33 -2.91
C GLN A 127 -15.00 12.91 -2.42
N ARG A 128 -14.71 11.99 -3.34
CA ARG A 128 -14.29 10.64 -3.00
C ARG A 128 -12.96 10.75 -2.26
N GLU A 129 -12.95 10.21 -1.04
CA GLU A 129 -11.85 10.20 -0.06
C GLU A 129 -11.80 11.38 0.93
N LYS A 130 -12.75 11.40 1.86
CA LYS A 130 -12.47 11.85 3.23
C LYS A 130 -12.99 10.83 4.22
N HIS A 131 -12.07 10.19 4.93
CA HIS A 131 -12.38 9.46 6.15
C HIS A 131 -12.72 10.48 7.24
N SER A 132 -13.79 10.25 8.00
CA SER A 132 -14.08 11.03 9.20
C SER A 132 -12.98 10.77 10.24
N ALA A 133 -12.10 11.75 10.45
CA ALA A 133 -11.15 11.73 11.54
C ALA A 133 -11.91 11.86 12.86
N THR A 134 -11.82 10.86 13.74
CA THR A 134 -12.45 10.91 15.07
C THR A 134 -11.38 10.80 16.17
N THR A 135 -11.34 11.87 16.98
CA THR A 135 -10.73 12.06 18.32
C THR A 135 -9.21 11.94 18.51
N PRO A 136 -8.60 12.76 19.41
CA PRO A 136 -7.16 12.75 19.65
C PRO A 136 -6.77 11.50 20.43
N GLY A 137 -6.01 10.61 19.78
CA GLY A 137 -5.46 9.39 20.36
C GLY A 137 -4.51 9.67 21.53
N GLY A 138 -4.42 8.72 22.45
CA GLY A 138 -3.61 8.80 23.65
C GLY A 138 -2.11 8.76 23.34
N LEU A 139 -1.28 8.79 24.39
CA LEU A 139 0.17 8.64 24.27
C LEU A 139 0.50 7.21 23.77
N LEU A 140 0.87 7.12 22.50
CA LEU A 140 1.29 5.90 21.81
C LEU A 140 2.41 5.19 22.58
N GLN A 141 2.21 3.92 22.94
CA GLN A 141 3.30 3.03 23.36
C GLN A 141 3.73 2.14 22.19
N PRO A 142 4.80 2.51 21.45
CA PRO A 142 5.25 1.72 20.32
C PRO A 142 5.80 0.37 20.79
N LEU A 143 5.36 -0.71 20.14
CA LEU A 143 5.99 -2.01 20.28
C LEU A 143 7.46 -1.94 19.86
N PRO A 144 8.34 -2.79 20.45
CA PRO A 144 9.74 -2.85 20.04
C PRO A 144 9.85 -3.14 18.54
N ILE A 145 10.81 -2.47 17.91
CA ILE A 145 11.11 -2.64 16.49
C ILE A 145 11.84 -3.98 16.34
N PRO A 146 11.43 -4.85 15.41
CA PRO A 146 12.11 -6.13 15.17
C PRO A 146 13.52 -5.93 14.64
N ASN A 147 14.42 -6.89 14.86
CA ASN A 147 15.82 -6.78 14.43
C ASN A 147 16.06 -7.38 13.04
N ALA A 148 15.22 -8.33 12.62
CA ALA A 148 15.27 -8.95 11.31
C ALA A 148 13.90 -8.93 10.60
N VAL A 149 13.95 -8.99 9.27
CA VAL A 149 12.77 -9.16 8.41
C VAL A 149 12.19 -10.55 8.62
N TRP A 150 10.86 -10.63 8.67
CA TRP A 150 10.09 -11.87 8.92
C TRP A 150 10.25 -12.48 10.32
N GLU A 151 10.90 -11.76 11.23
CA GLU A 151 11.04 -12.17 12.63
C GLU A 151 9.73 -11.97 13.40
N ASP A 152 9.09 -10.81 13.21
CA ASP A 152 7.84 -10.43 13.87
C ASP A 152 6.78 -10.14 12.82
N LEU A 153 5.69 -10.90 12.85
CA LEU A 153 4.58 -10.74 11.92
C LEU A 153 3.37 -10.12 12.61
N SER A 154 2.58 -9.38 11.84
CA SER A 154 1.19 -9.12 12.17
C SER A 154 0.28 -9.86 11.20
N ILE A 155 -0.81 -10.44 11.69
CA ILE A 155 -1.80 -11.16 10.89
C ILE A 155 -3.20 -10.67 11.19
N ASP A 156 -4.03 -10.61 10.15
CA ASP A 156 -5.42 -10.16 10.27
C ASP A 156 -6.30 -10.79 9.18
N PHE A 157 -7.61 -10.84 9.42
CA PHE A 157 -8.60 -11.27 8.45
C PHE A 157 -9.39 -10.09 7.90
N ILE A 158 -9.34 -9.90 6.58
CA ILE A 158 -10.33 -9.10 5.88
C ILE A 158 -11.48 -10.03 5.49
N THR A 159 -12.62 -9.88 6.17
CA THR A 159 -13.83 -10.69 5.95
C THR A 159 -14.96 -9.85 5.35
N GLY A 160 -16.08 -10.49 5.00
CA GLY A 160 -17.25 -9.79 4.45
C GLY A 160 -17.06 -9.30 3.01
N LEU A 161 -16.06 -9.80 2.28
CA LEU A 161 -15.87 -9.48 0.87
C LEU A 161 -16.93 -10.19 0.00
N PRO A 162 -17.37 -9.57 -1.10
CA PRO A 162 -18.31 -10.21 -2.02
C PRO A 162 -17.71 -11.49 -2.60
N LYS A 163 -18.50 -12.55 -2.77
CA LYS A 163 -17.98 -13.84 -3.26
C LYS A 163 -17.33 -13.70 -4.64
N SER A 164 -16.04 -14.03 -4.74
CA SER A 164 -15.25 -14.01 -5.99
C SER A 164 -14.57 -15.36 -6.20
N LYS A 165 -14.99 -16.11 -7.24
CA LYS A 165 -14.48 -17.47 -7.54
C LYS A 165 -14.49 -18.44 -6.34
N GLY A 166 -15.44 -18.24 -5.42
CA GLY A 166 -15.58 -19.03 -4.20
C GLY A 166 -14.78 -18.51 -3.01
N TYR A 167 -13.98 -17.46 -3.18
CA TYR A 167 -13.27 -16.75 -2.10
C TYR A 167 -14.14 -15.62 -1.54
N GLU A 168 -14.08 -15.45 -0.22
CA GLU A 168 -14.94 -14.52 0.53
C GLU A 168 -14.17 -13.77 1.64
N ALA A 169 -12.92 -14.16 1.90
CA ALA A 169 -12.06 -13.50 2.86
C ALA A 169 -10.60 -13.54 2.41
N VAL A 170 -9.77 -12.71 3.03
CA VAL A 170 -8.32 -12.66 2.83
C VAL A 170 -7.64 -12.73 4.19
N LEU A 171 -6.66 -13.62 4.33
CA LEU A 171 -5.68 -13.56 5.42
C LEU A 171 -4.55 -12.63 4.98
N VAL A 172 -4.38 -11.55 5.72
CA VAL A 172 -3.31 -10.58 5.54
C VAL A 172 -2.18 -10.95 6.50
N VAL A 173 -0.95 -11.05 5.98
CA VAL A 173 0.24 -11.32 6.79
C VAL A 173 1.28 -10.26 6.49
N VAL A 174 1.68 -9.50 7.49
CA VAL A 174 2.57 -8.33 7.35
C VAL A 174 3.85 -8.56 8.15
N ASP A 175 5.00 -8.37 7.52
CA ASP A 175 6.27 -8.24 8.23
C ASP A 175 6.37 -6.88 8.95
N ARG A 176 6.55 -6.91 10.27
CA ARG A 176 6.58 -5.69 11.09
C ARG A 176 7.85 -4.88 10.90
N LEU A 177 8.91 -5.39 10.27
CA LEU A 177 10.08 -4.58 9.95
C LEU A 177 9.96 -3.92 8.58
N SER A 178 9.87 -4.71 7.51
CA SER A 178 9.90 -4.22 6.13
C SER A 178 8.57 -3.71 5.60
N LYS A 179 7.45 -3.98 6.29
CA LYS A 179 6.09 -3.73 5.79
C LYS A 179 5.70 -4.53 4.55
N TYR A 180 6.49 -5.54 4.17
CA TYR A 180 6.08 -6.46 3.12
C TYR A 180 4.88 -7.27 3.60
N SER A 181 3.91 -7.51 2.72
CA SER A 181 2.68 -8.21 3.06
C SER A 181 2.41 -9.34 2.08
N HIS A 182 1.92 -10.48 2.56
CA HIS A 182 1.27 -11.53 1.75
C HIS A 182 -0.24 -11.43 1.90
N PHE A 183 -0.95 -11.64 0.80
CA PHE A 183 -2.41 -11.66 0.78
C PHE A 183 -2.93 -13.02 0.34
N ILE A 184 -3.43 -13.81 1.30
CA ILE A 184 -3.83 -15.19 1.07
C ILE A 184 -5.34 -15.28 0.93
N LEU A 185 -5.81 -15.77 -0.22
CA LEU A 185 -7.24 -15.96 -0.51
C LEU A 185 -7.85 -17.11 0.31
N LEU A 186 -9.00 -16.85 0.95
CA LEU A 186 -9.71 -17.81 1.79
C LEU A 186 -11.12 -18.13 1.26
N LYS A 187 -11.48 -19.41 1.30
CA LYS A 187 -12.84 -19.91 1.00
C LYS A 187 -13.54 -20.31 2.29
N HIS A 188 -14.79 -19.88 2.47
CA HIS A 188 -15.59 -20.34 3.60
C HIS A 188 -16.20 -21.75 3.35
N PRO A 189 -16.34 -22.57 4.41
CA PRO A 189 -15.83 -22.35 5.76
C PRO A 189 -14.33 -22.68 5.87
N TYR A 190 -13.58 -21.86 6.60
CA TYR A 190 -12.20 -22.16 7.01
C TYR A 190 -12.11 -22.29 8.53
N ASN A 191 -11.17 -23.11 9.00
CA ASN A 191 -10.91 -23.36 10.42
C ASN A 191 -9.42 -23.22 10.72
N ALA A 192 -9.05 -23.27 12.01
CA ALA A 192 -7.66 -23.08 12.43
C ALA A 192 -6.66 -24.05 11.77
N LYS A 193 -7.07 -25.30 11.52
CA LYS A 193 -6.22 -26.28 10.81
C LYS A 193 -5.96 -25.83 9.38
N THR A 194 -7.01 -25.48 8.62
CA THR A 194 -6.84 -25.05 7.23
C THR A 194 -6.03 -23.75 7.12
N ILE A 195 -6.21 -22.83 8.08
CA ILE A 195 -5.43 -21.58 8.11
C ILE A 195 -3.97 -21.86 8.44
N ALA A 196 -3.68 -22.77 9.37
CA ALA A 196 -2.30 -23.17 9.68
C ALA A 196 -1.60 -23.85 8.49
N GLU A 197 -2.30 -24.72 7.76
CA GLU A 197 -1.76 -25.35 6.54
C GLU A 197 -1.42 -24.31 5.46
N LEU A 198 -2.31 -23.33 5.25
CA LEU A 198 -2.05 -22.21 4.32
C LEU A 198 -0.91 -21.32 4.80
N PHE A 199 -0.86 -21.00 6.09
CA PHE A 199 0.21 -20.19 6.67
C PHE A 199 1.57 -20.86 6.48
N VAL A 200 1.68 -22.17 6.71
CA VAL A 200 2.92 -22.90 6.47
C VAL A 200 3.30 -22.90 4.99
N LYS A 201 2.32 -23.15 4.11
CA LYS A 201 2.54 -23.25 2.66
C LYS A 201 2.96 -21.94 2.02
N GLU A 202 2.35 -20.83 2.42
CA GLU A 202 2.54 -19.52 1.78
C GLU A 202 3.56 -18.66 2.51
N ILE A 203 3.63 -18.73 3.85
CA ILE A 203 4.53 -17.88 4.65
C ILE A 203 5.78 -18.64 5.07
N VAL A 204 5.63 -19.73 5.84
CA VAL A 204 6.79 -20.43 6.44
C VAL A 204 7.70 -21.02 5.37
N ARG A 205 7.13 -21.52 4.27
CA ARG A 205 7.90 -22.03 3.12
C ARG A 205 8.82 -20.96 2.51
N LEU A 206 8.40 -19.70 2.51
CA LEU A 206 9.15 -18.61 1.86
C LEU A 206 10.12 -17.93 2.83
N HIS A 207 9.71 -17.72 4.09
CA HIS A 207 10.41 -16.83 5.02
C HIS A 207 10.90 -17.52 6.30
N GLY A 208 10.51 -18.77 6.51
CA GLY A 208 10.79 -19.50 7.74
C GLY A 208 9.76 -19.25 8.84
N ILE A 209 10.05 -19.78 10.03
CA ILE A 209 9.16 -19.69 11.20
C ILE A 209 9.43 -18.35 11.90
N PRO A 210 8.40 -17.52 12.14
CA PRO A 210 8.57 -16.25 12.84
C PRO A 210 8.81 -16.45 14.33
N SER A 211 9.54 -15.51 14.94
CA SER A 211 9.77 -15.45 16.39
C SER A 211 8.53 -14.98 17.15
N SER A 212 7.77 -14.01 16.61
CA SER A 212 6.48 -13.62 17.18
C SER A 212 5.42 -13.28 16.14
N ILE A 213 4.17 -13.53 16.50
CA ILE A 213 2.99 -13.21 15.69
C ILE A 213 2.07 -12.35 16.54
N ILE A 214 1.66 -11.22 16.00
CA ILE A 214 0.62 -10.36 16.54
C ILE A 214 -0.65 -10.60 15.73
N SER A 215 -1.77 -10.80 16.40
CA SER A 215 -3.08 -10.94 15.75
C SER A 215 -4.15 -10.25 16.57
N ASP A 216 -5.31 -10.04 15.96
CA ASP A 216 -6.52 -9.73 16.70
C ASP A 216 -7.00 -10.94 17.54
N ARG A 217 -8.16 -10.77 18.18
CA ARG A 217 -8.77 -11.83 19.01
C ARG A 217 -9.76 -12.69 18.22
N ASP A 218 -9.56 -12.84 16.91
CA ASP A 218 -10.40 -13.73 16.10
C ASP A 218 -10.42 -15.15 16.71
N PRO A 219 -11.59 -15.84 16.74
CA PRO A 219 -11.71 -17.18 17.31
C PRO A 219 -10.72 -18.22 16.76
N ILE A 220 -10.26 -18.05 15.52
CA ILE A 220 -9.25 -18.93 14.91
C ILE A 220 -7.90 -18.75 15.58
N PHE A 221 -7.43 -17.51 15.75
CA PHE A 221 -6.15 -17.21 16.37
C PHE A 221 -6.16 -17.49 17.88
N MET A 222 -7.35 -17.41 18.50
CA MET A 222 -7.59 -17.78 19.89
C MET A 222 -7.82 -19.29 20.10
N SER A 223 -7.86 -20.09 19.03
CA SER A 223 -8.15 -21.51 19.14
C SER A 223 -7.01 -22.27 19.82
N HIS A 224 -7.35 -23.30 20.61
CA HIS A 224 -6.34 -24.15 21.26
C HIS A 224 -5.37 -24.77 20.26
N PHE A 225 -5.86 -25.16 19.08
CA PHE A 225 -5.03 -25.70 18.02
C PHE A 225 -3.96 -24.70 17.56
N TRP A 226 -4.36 -23.45 17.28
CA TRP A 226 -3.44 -22.41 16.84
C TRP A 226 -2.39 -22.08 17.90
N MET A 227 -2.84 -21.88 19.14
CA MET A 227 -1.95 -21.58 20.26
C MET A 227 -0.93 -22.69 20.50
N GLU A 228 -1.36 -23.95 20.53
CA GLU A 228 -0.45 -25.07 20.81
C GLU A 228 0.52 -25.31 19.64
N LEU A 229 0.09 -25.14 18.39
CA LEU A 229 0.96 -25.27 17.22
C LEU A 229 2.15 -24.31 17.30
N PHE A 230 1.90 -23.01 17.50
CA PHE A 230 2.95 -22.00 17.53
C PHE A 230 3.78 -22.04 18.81
N LYS A 231 3.18 -22.42 19.93
CA LYS A 231 3.92 -22.69 21.17
C LYS A 231 4.93 -23.82 21.00
N LEU A 232 4.56 -24.92 20.32
CA LEU A 232 5.47 -26.02 20.01
C LEU A 232 6.56 -25.63 19.02
N GLN A 233 6.27 -24.71 18.09
CA GLN A 233 7.27 -24.15 17.17
C GLN A 233 8.21 -23.13 17.83
N GLY A 234 7.89 -22.65 19.04
CA GLY A 234 8.66 -21.63 19.74
C GLY A 234 8.31 -20.19 19.34
N THR A 235 7.21 -19.99 18.59
CA THR A 235 6.71 -18.66 18.21
C THR A 235 5.87 -18.07 19.34
N ASN A 236 6.16 -16.82 19.72
CA ASN A 236 5.42 -16.10 20.74
C ASN A 236 4.17 -15.43 20.12
N LEU A 237 2.98 -15.86 20.55
CA LEU A 237 1.71 -15.26 20.12
C LEU A 237 1.33 -14.09 21.03
N LYS A 238 1.08 -12.93 20.42
CA LYS A 238 0.64 -11.71 21.11
C LYS A 238 -0.72 -11.30 20.54
N MET A 239 -1.68 -11.04 21.41
CA MET A 239 -3.01 -10.59 21.00
C MET A 239 -3.08 -9.06 21.09
N SER A 240 -3.53 -8.41 20.02
CA SER A 240 -3.92 -7.01 20.08
C SER A 240 -5.15 -6.86 20.98
N SER A 241 -5.23 -5.76 21.71
CA SER A 241 -6.41 -5.48 22.54
C SER A 241 -7.41 -4.67 21.73
N ALA A 242 -8.70 -4.98 21.84
CA ALA A 242 -9.78 -4.25 21.18
C ALA A 242 -9.84 -2.74 21.55
N TYR A 243 -9.11 -2.32 22.58
CA TYR A 243 -9.02 -0.96 23.07
C TYR A 243 -7.64 -0.30 22.84
N HIS A 244 -6.69 -0.97 22.18
CA HIS A 244 -5.40 -0.37 21.76
C HIS A 244 -5.14 -0.64 20.26
N PRO A 245 -5.93 -0.04 19.35
CA PRO A 245 -5.61 -0.03 17.91
C PRO A 245 -4.22 0.56 17.62
N GLU A 246 -3.69 1.36 18.54
CA GLU A 246 -2.34 1.96 18.50
C GLU A 246 -1.19 0.92 18.50
N THR A 247 -1.45 -0.31 18.93
CA THR A 247 -0.43 -1.38 18.95
C THR A 247 -0.19 -1.98 17.56
N ASP A 248 -1.16 -1.83 16.65
CA ASP A 248 -1.13 -2.39 15.29
C ASP A 248 -1.61 -1.42 14.20
N GLY A 249 -1.38 -0.12 14.40
CA GLY A 249 -1.68 0.89 13.38
C GLY A 249 -0.94 0.66 12.05
N GLN A 250 0.04 -0.25 12.00
CA GLN A 250 0.74 -0.60 10.77
C GLN A 250 -0.03 -1.62 9.92
N THR A 251 -0.68 -2.59 10.54
CA THR A 251 -1.57 -3.53 9.83
C THR A 251 -2.87 -2.85 9.46
N GLU A 252 -3.38 -1.96 10.30
CA GLU A 252 -4.56 -1.13 9.99
C GLU A 252 -4.33 -0.27 8.73
N MET A 253 -3.15 0.33 8.59
CA MET A 253 -2.80 1.09 7.39
C MET A 253 -2.67 0.20 6.14
N ILE A 254 -2.12 -1.02 6.26
CA ILE A 254 -2.02 -1.96 5.14
C ILE A 254 -3.38 -2.50 4.73
N ASN A 255 -4.23 -2.85 5.70
CA ASN A 255 -5.60 -3.25 5.45
C ASN A 255 -6.37 -2.14 4.75
N MET A 256 -6.23 -0.89 5.22
CA MET A 256 -6.84 0.27 4.58
C MET A 256 -6.32 0.47 3.14
N CYS A 257 -5.01 0.31 2.90
CA CYS A 257 -4.44 0.36 1.56
C CYS A 257 -4.98 -0.76 0.66
N LEU A 258 -5.07 -1.99 1.17
CA LEU A 258 -5.60 -3.13 0.43
C LEU A 258 -7.08 -2.96 0.11
N GLU A 259 -7.90 -2.53 1.08
CA GLU A 259 -9.30 -2.22 0.85
C GLU A 259 -9.47 -1.12 -0.19
N GLY A 260 -8.66 -0.06 -0.12
CA GLY A 260 -8.62 1.01 -1.12
C GLY A 260 -8.30 0.48 -2.51
N TYR A 261 -7.25 -0.35 -2.62
CA TYR A 261 -6.86 -1.02 -3.86
C TYR A 261 -8.01 -1.87 -4.43
N LEU A 262 -8.58 -2.77 -3.62
CA LEU A 262 -9.67 -3.64 -4.05
C LEU A 262 -10.91 -2.83 -4.46
N ARG A 263 -11.22 -1.72 -3.77
CA ARG A 263 -12.30 -0.82 -4.18
C ARG A 263 -12.04 -0.19 -5.54
N CYS A 264 -10.81 0.27 -5.83
CA CYS A 264 -10.47 0.82 -7.14
C CYS A 264 -10.60 -0.24 -8.25
N PHE A 265 -9.92 -1.38 -8.08
CA PHE A 265 -9.77 -2.39 -9.15
C PHE A 265 -10.94 -3.36 -9.29
N ALA A 266 -11.78 -3.51 -8.27
CA ALA A 266 -12.97 -4.35 -8.30
C ALA A 266 -14.29 -3.57 -8.23
N SER A 267 -14.27 -2.22 -8.30
CA SER A 267 -15.48 -1.38 -8.27
C SER A 267 -16.50 -1.77 -9.34
N GLU A 268 -16.04 -1.94 -10.59
CA GLU A 268 -16.92 -2.25 -11.73
C GLU A 268 -17.33 -3.73 -11.76
N GLN A 269 -16.48 -4.62 -11.25
CA GLN A 269 -16.76 -6.05 -11.16
C GLN A 269 -16.38 -6.62 -9.80
N PRO A 270 -17.25 -6.44 -8.77
CA PRO A 270 -16.95 -6.90 -7.41
C PRO A 270 -16.72 -8.41 -7.31
N LYS A 271 -17.21 -9.21 -8.27
CA LYS A 271 -17.00 -10.67 -8.29
C LYS A 271 -15.64 -11.10 -8.83
N SER A 272 -14.79 -10.18 -9.30
CA SER A 272 -13.46 -10.49 -9.85
C SER A 272 -12.29 -10.10 -8.94
N TRP A 273 -12.54 -9.56 -7.74
CA TRP A 273 -11.49 -9.07 -6.83
C TRP A 273 -10.38 -10.09 -6.55
N SER A 274 -10.70 -11.39 -6.46
CA SER A 274 -9.70 -12.44 -6.23
C SER A 274 -8.63 -12.54 -7.33
N HIS A 275 -8.91 -12.05 -8.53
CA HIS A 275 -7.94 -12.00 -9.63
C HIS A 275 -6.91 -10.88 -9.44
N TRP A 276 -7.30 -9.80 -8.76
CA TRP A 276 -6.46 -8.61 -8.56
C TRP A 276 -5.56 -8.72 -7.34
N LEU A 277 -5.85 -9.64 -6.41
CA LEU A 277 -5.11 -9.76 -5.16
C LEU A 277 -3.61 -10.03 -5.35
N PRO A 278 -3.15 -10.93 -6.25
CA PRO A 278 -1.72 -11.12 -6.47
C PRO A 278 -1.01 -9.87 -7.01
N TRP A 279 -1.74 -8.99 -7.70
CA TRP A 279 -1.22 -7.72 -8.21
C TRP A 279 -1.13 -6.64 -7.13
N ALA A 280 -1.85 -6.79 -6.02
CA ALA A 280 -1.71 -5.92 -4.86
C ALA A 280 -0.41 -6.20 -4.08
N GLU A 281 0.15 -7.40 -4.25
CA GLU A 281 1.37 -7.87 -3.57
C GLU A 281 2.67 -7.46 -4.28
N TYR A 282 2.59 -7.13 -5.58
CA TYR A 282 3.71 -6.73 -6.44
C TYR A 282 3.91 -5.21 -6.47
#